data_AF-A0A1I0F6B5-F1
#
_entry.id   AF-A0A1I0F6B5-F1
#
_cell.length_a   1.000
_cell.length_b   1.000
_cell.length_c   1.000
_cell.angle_alpha   90.00
_cell.angle_beta   90.00
_cell.angle_gamma   90.00
#
_symmetry.space_group_name_H-M   'P 1'
#
loop_
_entity.id
_entity.type
_entity.pdbx_description
1 polymer ?
#
loop_
_entity_poly.entity_id
_entity_poly.type
_entity_poly.pdbx_seq_one_letter_code
_entity_poly.pdbx_strand_id
1 'polypeptide(L)'
;EVVDKSLLEAMVNKVLGLEEDKYIESTWNAMLPDLEAAQEVLGNEKATQAEVDEACDALTRAYLNLRLKPNKDLLSGLINKANGLNSASYTAKTWAVVENEVMKAQAVLENPEASEAEVNAAHAALTKALEGLVAKPGDTTAIKTGDNSLIGTSIALMSLSLARILYFKKEKVLK
;
A
#
# COMPACT_ATOMS: atom_id res chain seq x y z
N GLU A 1 42.02 -28.33 -4.35
CA GLU A 1 40.58 -28.46 -4.08
C GLU A 1 39.84 -27.79 -5.21
N VAL A 2 38.75 -28.38 -5.70
CA VAL A 2 37.91 -27.73 -6.72
C VAL A 2 36.94 -26.84 -5.95
N VAL A 3 36.89 -25.56 -6.29
CA VAL A 3 36.00 -24.59 -5.67
C VAL A 3 34.60 -24.73 -6.29
N ASP A 4 33.58 -24.90 -5.46
CA ASP A 4 32.19 -25.01 -5.89
C ASP A 4 31.51 -23.64 -5.85
N LYS A 5 31.05 -23.17 -7.02
CA LYS A 5 30.38 -21.87 -7.20
C LYS A 5 28.89 -21.99 -7.49
N SER A 6 28.33 -23.20 -7.47
CA SER A 6 26.98 -23.49 -7.95
C SER A 6 25.89 -22.70 -7.20
N LEU A 7 26.02 -22.55 -5.87
CA LEU A 7 25.07 -21.79 -5.06
C LEU A 7 25.14 -20.30 -5.35
N LEU A 8 26.35 -19.74 -5.47
CA LEU A 8 26.56 -18.34 -5.81
C LEU A 8 25.99 -18.02 -7.20
N GLU A 9 26.24 -18.89 -8.19
CA GLU A 9 25.69 -18.75 -9.55
C GLU A 9 24.16 -18.79 -9.55
N ALA A 10 23.55 -19.73 -8.81
CA ALA A 10 22.11 -19.81 -8.66
C ALA A 10 21.52 -18.54 -8.03
N MET A 11 22.21 -17.98 -7.02
CA MET A 11 21.77 -16.75 -6.35
C MET A 11 21.86 -15.52 -7.26
N VAL A 12 22.97 -15.37 -7.99
CA VAL A 12 23.13 -14.30 -9.00
C VAL A 12 22.05 -14.40 -10.07
N ASN A 13 21.80 -15.58 -10.62
CA ASN A 13 20.76 -15.80 -11.62
C ASN A 13 19.35 -15.48 -11.07
N LYS A 14 19.08 -15.82 -9.81
CA LYS A 14 17.82 -15.49 -9.14
C LYS A 14 17.62 -13.99 -9.05
N VAL A 15 18.65 -13.24 -8.65
CA VAL A 15 18.61 -11.77 -8.51
C VAL A 15 18.48 -11.10 -9.87
N LEU A 16 19.23 -11.54 -10.88
CA LEU A 16 19.14 -11.03 -12.26
C LEU A 16 17.79 -11.30 -12.92
N GLY A 17 17.05 -12.30 -12.45
CA GLY A 17 15.69 -12.60 -12.91
C GLY A 17 14.60 -11.74 -12.26
N LEU A 18 14.93 -10.84 -11.34
CA LEU A 18 13.96 -9.97 -10.68
C LEU A 18 13.63 -8.75 -11.55
N GLU A 19 12.39 -8.28 -11.43
CA GLU A 19 11.92 -7.04 -12.04
C GLU A 19 12.17 -5.86 -11.08
N GLU A 20 13.20 -5.05 -11.35
CA GLU A 20 13.62 -3.89 -10.54
C GLU A 20 12.46 -2.96 -10.17
N ASP A 21 11.57 -2.67 -11.13
CA ASP A 21 10.47 -1.72 -10.96
C ASP A 21 9.46 -2.16 -9.88
N LYS A 22 9.45 -3.44 -9.50
CA LYS A 22 8.60 -3.97 -8.42
C LYS A 22 9.13 -3.69 -7.01
N TYR A 23 10.39 -3.34 -6.87
CA TYR A 23 11.03 -3.16 -5.56
C TYR A 23 11.17 -1.68 -5.17
N ILE A 24 11.24 -1.44 -3.87
CA ILE A 24 11.56 -0.13 -3.29
C ILE A 24 13.01 0.19 -3.67
N GLU A 25 13.19 1.38 -4.24
CA GLU A 25 14.44 1.81 -4.89
C GLU A 25 15.62 1.75 -3.91
N SER A 26 15.45 2.25 -2.68
CA SER A 26 16.53 2.20 -1.68
C SER A 26 16.99 0.77 -1.37
N THR A 27 16.07 -0.19 -1.28
CA THR A 27 16.39 -1.59 -0.97
C THR A 27 17.04 -2.30 -2.15
N TRP A 28 16.63 -1.96 -3.37
CA TRP A 28 17.26 -2.44 -4.60
C TRP A 28 18.69 -1.93 -4.73
N ASN A 29 18.88 -0.61 -4.60
CA ASN A 29 20.19 0.02 -4.68
C ASN A 29 21.15 -0.49 -3.60
N ALA A 30 20.66 -0.81 -2.40
CA ALA A 30 21.46 -1.40 -1.33
C ALA A 30 21.95 -2.82 -1.65
N MET A 31 21.29 -3.56 -2.56
CA MET A 31 21.70 -4.91 -2.97
C MET A 31 22.76 -4.90 -4.08
N LEU A 32 22.80 -3.86 -4.92
CA LEU A 32 23.68 -3.81 -6.10
C LEU A 32 25.16 -4.08 -5.80
N PRO A 33 25.78 -3.54 -4.72
CA PRO A 33 27.19 -3.83 -4.42
C PRO A 33 27.45 -5.31 -4.11
N ASP A 34 26.52 -5.99 -3.43
CA ASP A 34 26.66 -7.43 -3.12
C ASP A 34 26.47 -8.29 -4.37
N LEU A 35 25.63 -7.85 -5.31
CA LEU A 35 25.47 -8.49 -6.62
C LEU A 35 26.74 -8.35 -7.48
N GLU A 36 27.33 -7.16 -7.51
CA GLU A 36 28.58 -6.90 -8.22
C GLU A 36 29.73 -7.75 -7.65
N ALA A 37 29.91 -7.76 -6.34
CA ALA A 37 30.92 -8.59 -5.67
C ALA A 37 30.71 -10.09 -5.95
N ALA A 38 29.47 -10.56 -5.95
CA ALA A 38 29.15 -11.94 -6.31
C ALA A 38 29.55 -12.28 -7.76
N GLN A 39 29.28 -11.37 -8.71
CA GLN A 39 29.67 -11.55 -10.12
C GLN A 39 31.20 -11.54 -10.30
N GLU A 40 31.91 -10.68 -9.56
CA GLU A 40 33.38 -10.66 -9.55
C GLU A 40 33.96 -11.99 -9.05
N VAL A 41 33.43 -12.52 -7.94
CA VAL A 41 33.85 -13.81 -7.38
C VAL A 41 33.55 -14.96 -8.34
N LEU A 42 32.41 -14.94 -9.04
CA LEU A 42 32.10 -15.92 -10.09
C LEU A 42 33.15 -15.90 -11.22
N GLY A 43 33.52 -14.71 -11.68
CA GLY A 43 34.52 -14.50 -12.73
C GLY A 43 35.97 -14.77 -12.31
N ASN A 44 36.27 -14.78 -11.01
CA ASN A 44 37.63 -14.99 -10.50
C ASN A 44 38.02 -16.48 -10.46
N GLU A 45 38.88 -16.92 -11.38
CA GLU A 45 39.41 -18.30 -11.43
C GLU A 45 40.23 -18.71 -10.19
N LYS A 46 40.75 -17.75 -9.44
CA LYS A 46 41.55 -17.95 -8.23
C LYS A 46 40.75 -17.79 -6.93
N ALA A 47 39.44 -17.52 -7.03
CA ALA A 47 38.58 -17.42 -5.86
C ALA A 47 38.71 -18.68 -5.00
N THR A 48 38.80 -18.49 -3.70
CA THR A 48 38.79 -19.54 -2.69
C THR A 48 37.34 -19.91 -2.34
N GLN A 49 37.14 -21.09 -1.74
CA GLN A 49 35.80 -21.47 -1.28
C GLN A 49 35.26 -20.47 -0.26
N ALA A 50 36.12 -19.93 0.62
CA ALA A 50 35.72 -18.93 1.60
C ALA A 50 35.20 -17.63 0.95
N GLU A 51 35.85 -17.14 -0.11
CA GLU A 51 35.38 -15.96 -0.86
C GLU A 51 34.04 -16.23 -1.56
N VAL A 52 33.84 -17.45 -2.08
CA VAL A 52 32.57 -17.86 -2.69
C VAL A 52 31.44 -17.92 -1.66
N ASP A 53 31.71 -18.54 -0.51
CA ASP A 53 30.74 -18.65 0.59
C ASP A 53 30.38 -17.26 1.14
N GLU A 54 31.37 -16.38 1.33
CA GLU A 54 31.17 -15.01 1.80
C GLU A 54 30.31 -14.19 0.83
N ALA A 55 30.60 -14.26 -0.48
CA ALA A 55 29.82 -13.57 -1.51
C ALA A 55 28.38 -14.12 -1.59
N CYS A 56 28.21 -15.44 -1.44
CA CYS A 56 26.90 -16.08 -1.43
C CYS A 56 26.07 -15.62 -0.24
N ASP A 57 26.67 -15.58 0.95
CA ASP A 57 26.04 -15.12 2.17
C ASP A 57 25.67 -13.62 2.10
N ALA A 58 26.57 -12.79 1.56
CA ALA A 58 26.33 -11.36 1.38
C ALA A 58 25.14 -11.09 0.45
N LEU A 59 25.15 -11.68 -0.75
CA LEU A 59 24.06 -11.53 -1.71
C LEU A 59 22.74 -12.11 -1.17
N THR A 60 22.79 -13.21 -0.42
CA THR A 60 21.60 -13.77 0.24
C THR A 60 20.99 -12.80 1.24
N ARG A 61 21.80 -12.18 2.10
CA ARG A 61 21.31 -11.16 3.05
C ARG A 61 20.71 -9.96 2.32
N ALA A 62 21.36 -9.47 1.27
CA ALA A 62 20.90 -8.35 0.47
C ALA A 62 19.54 -8.65 -0.19
N TYR A 63 19.41 -9.83 -0.80
CA TYR A 63 18.15 -10.30 -1.38
C TYR A 63 17.02 -10.38 -0.35
N LEU A 64 17.28 -10.87 0.86
CA LEU A 64 16.28 -10.94 1.94
C LEU A 64 15.88 -9.54 2.46
N ASN A 65 16.71 -8.53 2.22
CA ASN A 65 16.43 -7.13 2.58
C ASN A 65 15.64 -6.38 1.50
N LEU A 66 15.51 -6.93 0.28
CA LEU A 66 14.63 -6.36 -0.73
C LEU A 66 13.20 -6.21 -0.21
N ARG A 67 12.54 -5.13 -0.61
CA ARG A 67 11.13 -4.86 -0.30
C ARG A 67 10.37 -4.54 -1.56
N LEU A 68 9.24 -5.18 -1.77
CA LEU A 68 8.33 -4.85 -2.85
C LEU A 68 7.65 -3.51 -2.57
N LYS A 69 7.38 -2.75 -3.63
CA LYS A 69 6.50 -1.58 -3.56
C LYS A 69 5.10 -2.05 -3.13
N PRO A 70 4.51 -1.47 -2.07
CA PRO A 70 3.17 -1.84 -1.66
C PRO A 70 2.12 -1.35 -2.68
N ASN A 71 1.02 -2.08 -2.81
CA ASN A 71 -0.15 -1.60 -3.56
C ASN A 71 -0.82 -0.46 -2.78
N LYS A 72 -1.11 0.67 -3.46
CA LYS A 72 -1.74 1.85 -2.86
C LYS A 72 -3.13 2.19 -3.40
N ASP A 73 -3.72 1.31 -4.20
CA ASP A 73 -5.01 1.53 -4.89
C ASP A 73 -6.15 1.75 -3.90
N LEU A 74 -6.19 0.97 -2.80
CA LEU A 74 -7.20 1.13 -1.76
C LEU A 74 -7.06 2.48 -1.03
N LEU A 75 -5.83 2.89 -0.74
CA LEU A 75 -5.56 4.18 -0.10
C LEU A 75 -5.97 5.34 -1.03
N SER A 76 -5.59 5.28 -2.30
CA SER A 76 -5.98 6.26 -3.33
C SER A 76 -7.50 6.35 -3.49
N GLY A 77 -8.18 5.19 -3.58
CA GLY A 77 -9.64 5.14 -3.66
C GLY A 77 -10.32 5.76 -2.45
N LEU A 78 -9.77 5.56 -1.24
CA LEU A 78 -10.30 6.14 -0.01
C LEU A 78 -10.11 7.66 0.07
N ILE A 79 -8.94 8.16 -0.37
CA ILE A 79 -8.67 9.61 -0.49
C ILE A 79 -9.66 10.24 -1.47
N ASN A 80 -9.88 9.65 -2.64
CA ASN A 80 -10.83 10.14 -3.62
C ASN A 80 -12.26 10.16 -3.08
N LYS A 81 -12.66 9.14 -2.32
CA LYS A 81 -13.94 9.12 -1.63
C LYS A 81 -14.07 10.26 -0.63
N ALA A 82 -13.05 10.50 0.19
CA ALA A 82 -13.04 11.59 1.17
C ALA A 82 -13.16 12.96 0.49
N ASN A 83 -12.37 13.19 -0.57
CA ASN A 83 -12.39 14.43 -1.36
C ASN A 83 -13.71 14.66 -2.10
N GLY A 84 -14.47 13.60 -2.40
CA GLY A 84 -15.80 13.69 -3.00
C GLY A 84 -16.92 14.05 -2.02
N LEU A 85 -16.66 14.11 -0.71
CA LEU A 85 -17.67 14.48 0.28
C LEU A 85 -17.88 16.00 0.33
N ASN A 86 -19.14 16.41 0.50
CA ASN A 86 -19.45 17.81 0.75
C ASN A 86 -19.17 18.18 2.21
N SER A 87 -18.10 18.93 2.46
CA SER A 87 -17.70 19.40 3.80
C SER A 87 -18.81 20.18 4.52
N ALA A 88 -19.66 20.89 3.76
CA ALA A 88 -20.74 21.69 4.33
C ALA A 88 -21.76 20.83 5.11
N SER A 89 -21.94 19.56 4.72
CA SER A 89 -22.88 18.64 5.35
C SER A 89 -22.41 18.09 6.70
N TYR A 90 -21.17 18.36 7.12
CA TYR A 90 -20.58 17.83 8.35
C TYR A 90 -20.17 18.91 9.35
N THR A 91 -20.09 18.55 10.63
CA THR A 91 -19.59 19.46 11.67
C THR A 91 -18.13 19.78 11.44
N ALA A 92 -17.73 21.03 11.71
CA ALA A 92 -16.35 21.49 11.51
C ALA A 92 -15.33 20.63 12.29
N LYS A 93 -15.70 20.19 13.51
CA LYS A 93 -14.83 19.39 14.37
C LYS A 93 -14.46 18.04 13.74
N THR A 94 -15.45 17.29 13.24
CA THR A 94 -15.18 15.97 12.66
C THR A 94 -14.62 16.07 11.24
N TRP A 95 -14.99 17.12 10.50
CA TRP A 95 -14.42 17.39 9.19
C TRP A 95 -12.91 17.68 9.25
N ALA A 96 -12.47 18.51 10.21
CA ALA A 96 -11.05 18.81 10.39
C ALA A 96 -10.19 17.56 10.65
N VAL A 97 -10.75 16.54 11.31
CA VAL A 97 -10.07 15.25 11.49
C VAL A 97 -9.90 14.52 10.15
N VAL A 98 -10.94 14.51 9.30
CA VAL A 98 -10.86 13.92 7.95
C VAL A 98 -9.84 14.66 7.10
N GLU A 99 -9.85 15.99 7.06
CA GLU A 99 -8.86 16.78 6.30
C GLU A 99 -7.42 16.44 6.71
N ASN A 100 -7.17 16.38 8.01
CA ASN A 100 -5.86 16.02 8.52
C ASN A 100 -5.43 14.59 8.14
N GLU A 101 -6.34 13.61 8.22
CA GLU A 101 -6.02 12.24 7.82
C GLU A 101 -5.91 12.07 6.30
N VAL A 102 -6.63 12.86 5.49
CA VAL A 102 -6.43 12.93 4.03
C VAL A 102 -5.03 13.44 3.71
N MET A 103 -4.56 14.50 4.37
CA MET A 103 -3.21 15.02 4.16
C MET A 103 -2.13 13.98 4.47
N LYS A 104 -2.25 13.26 5.60
CA LYS A 104 -1.32 12.18 5.95
C LYS A 104 -1.38 11.02 4.97
N ALA A 105 -2.59 10.62 4.56
CA ALA A 105 -2.79 9.57 3.58
C ALA A 105 -2.17 9.93 2.22
N GLN A 106 -2.29 11.19 1.79
CA GLN A 106 -1.68 11.70 0.57
C GLN A 106 -0.14 11.65 0.64
N ALA A 107 0.45 12.05 1.77
CA ALA A 107 1.89 11.97 1.98
C ALA A 107 2.42 10.52 1.86
N VAL A 108 1.68 9.54 2.41
CA VAL A 108 2.02 8.11 2.26
C VAL A 108 1.80 7.63 0.83
N LEU A 109 0.75 8.09 0.15
CA LEU A 109 0.47 7.75 -1.25
C LEU A 109 1.63 8.18 -2.16
N GLU A 110 2.15 9.39 -1.96
CA GLU A 110 3.22 10.00 -2.76
C GLU A 110 4.62 9.50 -2.42
N ASN A 111 4.84 8.94 -1.22
CA ASN A 111 6.15 8.46 -0.80
C ASN A 111 6.56 7.16 -1.55
N PRO A 112 7.57 7.16 -2.45
CA PRO A 112 8.00 5.96 -3.15
C PRO A 112 8.62 4.90 -2.22
N GLU A 113 9.08 5.33 -1.03
CA GLU A 113 9.70 4.50 0.00
C GLU A 113 8.71 3.99 1.05
N ALA A 114 7.41 4.27 0.89
CA ALA A 114 6.40 3.84 1.84
C ALA A 114 6.39 2.31 1.97
N SER A 115 6.46 1.83 3.20
CA SER A 115 6.25 0.44 3.56
C SER A 115 4.78 0.05 3.49
N GLU A 116 4.51 -1.25 3.34
CA GLU A 116 3.14 -1.78 3.42
C GLU A 116 2.46 -1.44 4.75
N ALA A 117 3.22 -1.41 5.85
CA ALA A 117 2.70 -1.03 7.16
C ALA A 117 2.23 0.43 7.21
N GLU A 118 2.98 1.36 6.60
CA GLU A 118 2.60 2.77 6.52
C GLU A 118 1.35 2.96 5.65
N VAL A 119 1.27 2.29 4.49
CA VAL A 119 0.09 2.32 3.62
C VAL A 119 -1.15 1.80 4.36
N ASN A 120 -1.03 0.68 5.06
CA ASN A 120 -2.12 0.09 5.84
C ASN A 120 -2.53 0.99 7.02
N ALA A 121 -1.57 1.59 7.71
CA ALA A 121 -1.84 2.52 8.81
C ALA A 121 -2.57 3.78 8.34
N ALA A 122 -2.13 4.37 7.22
CA ALA A 122 -2.79 5.53 6.62
C ALA A 122 -4.23 5.20 6.18
N HIS A 123 -4.43 4.04 5.54
CA HIS A 123 -5.76 3.58 5.15
C HIS A 123 -6.68 3.40 6.37
N ALA A 124 -6.19 2.76 7.44
CA ALA A 124 -6.96 2.56 8.66
C ALA A 124 -7.29 3.88 9.37
N ALA A 125 -6.34 4.82 9.44
CA ALA A 125 -6.54 6.12 10.06
C ALA A 125 -7.59 6.96 9.31
N LEU A 126 -7.49 7.04 7.98
CA LEU A 126 -8.48 7.75 7.16
C LEU A 126 -9.86 7.06 7.22
N THR A 127 -9.91 5.73 7.25
CA THR A 127 -11.17 4.99 7.42
C THR A 127 -11.85 5.38 8.73
N LYS A 128 -11.10 5.39 9.83
CA LYS A 128 -11.61 5.77 11.15
C LYS A 128 -12.08 7.23 11.19
N ALA A 129 -11.37 8.14 10.53
CA ALA A 129 -11.78 9.54 10.44
C ALA A 129 -13.12 9.69 9.70
N LEU A 130 -13.29 8.98 8.58
CA LEU A 130 -14.53 8.97 7.80
C LEU A 130 -15.70 8.35 8.57
N GLU A 131 -15.45 7.28 9.34
CA GLU A 131 -16.43 6.67 10.24
C GLU A 131 -16.84 7.60 11.39
N GLY A 132 -15.96 8.51 11.79
CA GLY A 132 -16.18 9.52 12.84
C GLY A 132 -16.88 10.80 12.39
N LEU A 133 -17.30 10.90 11.11
CA LEU A 133 -18.00 12.08 10.62
C LEU A 133 -19.39 12.24 11.26
N VAL A 134 -19.70 13.48 11.68
CA VAL A 134 -21.01 13.85 12.22
C VAL A 134 -21.64 14.90 11.30
N ALA A 135 -22.88 14.64 10.86
CA ALA A 135 -23.63 15.56 10.00
C ALA A 135 -24.08 16.84 10.74
N LYS A 136 -24.21 17.97 10.04
CA LYS A 136 -24.81 19.18 10.61
C LYS A 136 -26.33 19.02 10.75
N PRO A 137 -26.96 19.62 11.77
CA PRO A 137 -28.42 19.66 11.87
C PRO A 137 -29.01 20.52 10.74
N GLY A 138 -29.94 19.97 9.95
CA GLY A 138 -30.75 20.72 8.97
C GLY A 138 -30.46 20.49 7.48
N ASP A 139 -29.37 19.79 7.12
CA ASP A 139 -29.02 19.52 5.73
C ASP A 139 -29.73 18.26 5.20
N THR A 140 -30.98 18.43 4.79
CA THR A 140 -31.76 17.41 4.06
C THR A 140 -32.05 17.94 2.67
N THR A 141 -31.14 17.73 1.71
CA THR A 141 -31.39 18.03 0.30
C THR A 141 -31.37 16.75 -0.54
N ALA A 142 -32.43 16.61 -1.35
CA ALA A 142 -32.85 15.40 -2.02
C ALA A 142 -31.91 14.93 -3.14
N ILE A 143 -31.60 13.64 -3.17
CA ILE A 143 -31.06 12.97 -4.36
C ILE A 143 -32.24 12.37 -5.12
N LYS A 144 -32.56 12.94 -6.29
CA LYS A 144 -33.49 12.34 -7.25
C LYS A 144 -32.80 11.15 -7.92
N THR A 145 -33.17 9.93 -7.54
CA THR A 145 -33.14 8.81 -8.48
C THR A 145 -34.45 8.87 -9.25
N GLY A 146 -34.37 8.89 -10.58
CA GLY A 146 -35.52 9.06 -11.45
C GLY A 146 -36.58 8.00 -11.20
N ASP A 147 -37.72 8.44 -10.68
CA ASP A 147 -39.03 7.93 -11.03
C ASP A 147 -40.06 9.04 -10.78
N ASN A 148 -40.87 9.30 -11.80
CA ASN A 148 -41.75 10.45 -11.89
C ASN A 148 -43.13 10.06 -11.31
N SER A 149 -43.34 10.28 -10.00
CA SER A 149 -44.68 10.44 -9.44
C SER A 149 -44.62 11.18 -8.09
N LEU A 150 -45.17 12.40 -8.07
CA LEU A 150 -45.42 13.23 -6.88
C LEU A 150 -46.55 12.55 -6.08
N ILE A 151 -46.59 12.53 -4.75
CA ILE A 151 -46.89 13.63 -3.82
C ILE A 151 -46.68 13.09 -2.38
N GLY A 152 -46.07 13.86 -1.48
CA GLY A 152 -46.28 13.71 -0.02
C GLY A 152 -45.04 13.46 0.84
N THR A 153 -44.47 14.54 1.37
CA THR A 153 -43.66 14.60 2.61
C THR A 153 -42.55 13.55 2.79
N SER A 154 -41.44 13.76 2.09
CA SER A 154 -40.22 12.99 2.25
C SER A 154 -39.31 13.61 3.32
N ILE A 155 -39.16 12.98 4.48
CA ILE A 155 -37.87 12.97 5.18
C ILE A 155 -37.58 11.53 5.55
N ALA A 156 -37.10 10.79 4.55
CA ALA A 156 -36.60 9.45 4.72
C ALA A 156 -35.23 9.53 5.38
N LEU A 157 -35.17 9.03 6.61
CA LEU A 157 -33.96 8.68 7.32
C LEU A 157 -33.14 7.70 6.46
N MET A 158 -31.99 8.13 5.98
CA MET A 158 -30.89 7.21 5.74
C MET A 158 -29.68 7.71 6.53
N SER A 159 -29.60 7.20 7.77
CA SER A 159 -28.33 6.95 8.41
C SER A 159 -27.41 6.32 7.36
N LEU A 160 -26.31 6.99 7.03
CA LEU A 160 -25.16 6.36 6.40
C LEU A 160 -24.58 5.36 7.40
N SER A 161 -25.27 4.25 7.58
CA SER A 161 -24.73 3.09 8.26
C SER A 161 -23.65 2.55 7.32
N LEU A 162 -22.39 2.88 7.62
CA LEU A 162 -21.20 2.20 7.08
C LEU A 162 -21.30 0.67 7.17
N ALA A 163 -22.24 0.13 7.96
CA ALA A 163 -22.62 -1.27 8.05
C ALA A 163 -22.90 -1.98 6.71
N ARG A 164 -23.30 -1.27 5.64
CA ARG A 164 -23.60 -1.94 4.36
C ARG A 164 -22.35 -2.43 3.60
N ILE A 165 -21.18 -1.86 3.86
CA ILE A 165 -19.93 -2.29 3.21
C ILE A 165 -19.36 -3.55 3.87
N LEU A 166 -19.66 -3.80 5.16
CA LEU A 166 -19.25 -5.02 5.86
C LEU A 166 -19.99 -6.28 5.37
N TYR A 167 -21.17 -6.16 4.74
CA TYR A 167 -21.92 -7.32 4.25
C TYR A 167 -21.26 -7.97 3.01
N PHE A 168 -20.59 -7.19 2.15
CA PHE A 168 -20.04 -7.71 0.88
C PHE A 168 -18.73 -8.51 1.03
N LYS A 169 -17.99 -8.37 2.14
CA LYS A 169 -16.74 -9.13 2.35
C LYS A 169 -16.96 -10.51 2.99
N LYS A 170 -18.10 -10.74 3.64
CA LYS A 170 -18.37 -12.03 4.33
C LYS A 170 -18.89 -13.13 3.39
N GLU A 171 -19.56 -12.77 2.29
CA GLU A 171 -20.11 -13.75 1.32
C GLU A 171 -19.05 -14.40 0.42
N LYS A 172 -17.88 -13.77 0.22
CA LYS A 172 -16.76 -14.35 -0.55
C LYS A 172 -15.87 -15.31 0.26
N VAL A 173 -16.03 -15.39 1.57
CA VAL A 173 -15.24 -16.29 2.44
C VAL A 173 -16.00 -17.61 2.74
N LEU A 174 -17.23 -17.77 2.23
CA LEU A 174 -18.10 -18.93 2.50
C LEU A 174 -18.58 -19.65 1.22
N LYS A 175 -17.86 -19.54 0.11
CA LYS A 175 -18.05 -20.41 -1.07
C LYS A 175 -16.75 -21.02 -1.53
#